data_AF-A0AAU5L9V3-F1
#
_entry.id   AF-A0AAU5L9V3-F1
#
_cell.length_a   1.000
_cell.length_b   1.000
_cell.length_c   1.000
_cell.angle_alpha   90.00
_cell.angle_beta   90.00
_cell.angle_gamma   90.00
#
_symmetry.space_group_name_H-M   'P 1'
#
loop_
_entity.id
_entity.type
_entity.pdbx_description
1 polymer ?
#
loop_
_entity_poly.entity_id
_entity_poly.type
_entity_poly.pdbx_seq_one_letter_code
_entity_poly.pdbx_strand_id
1 'polypeptide(L)'
;MTADAIPFAALAQPAPALPTLHHYRAETSGIRLGHYTHIAAAQAHAEDFAAAALGGHDFEWIPAELESGEHQTLHITLHGAQHATEYTVTAVPVMDHYDPSAEL
;
A
#
# COMPACT_ATOMS: atom_id res chain seq x y z
N MET A 1 -29.28 -55.46 -6.48
CA MET A 1 -27.97 -54.78 -6.44
C MET A 1 -28.22 -53.38 -6.94
N THR A 2 -28.37 -52.42 -6.02
CA THR A 2 -28.71 -51.03 -6.35
C THR A 2 -27.42 -50.23 -6.30
N ALA A 3 -27.02 -49.64 -7.43
CA ALA A 3 -25.83 -48.81 -7.52
C ALA A 3 -26.11 -47.47 -6.84
N ASP A 4 -25.42 -47.22 -5.74
CA ASP A 4 -25.45 -45.97 -4.98
C ASP A 4 -24.61 -44.92 -5.72
N ALA A 5 -25.28 -43.91 -6.28
CA ALA A 5 -24.63 -42.80 -6.96
C ALA A 5 -24.22 -41.74 -5.92
N ILE A 6 -22.92 -41.65 -5.65
CA ILE A 6 -22.36 -40.62 -4.78
C ILE A 6 -22.45 -39.27 -5.52
N PRO A 7 -23.16 -38.25 -4.98
CA PRO A 7 -23.14 -36.93 -5.59
C PRO A 7 -21.79 -36.28 -5.32
N PHE A 8 -21.07 -35.93 -6.39
CA PHE A 8 -19.88 -35.10 -6.33
C PHE A 8 -20.32 -33.68 -5.93
N ALA A 9 -20.30 -33.39 -4.63
CA ALA A 9 -20.45 -32.03 -4.14
C ALA A 9 -19.25 -31.23 -4.65
N ALA A 10 -19.45 -30.45 -5.71
CA ALA A 10 -18.49 -29.47 -6.15
C ALA A 10 -18.29 -28.47 -4.99
N LEU A 11 -17.19 -28.62 -4.26
CA LEU A 11 -16.74 -27.60 -3.34
C LEU A 11 -16.55 -26.34 -4.18
N ALA A 12 -17.41 -25.34 -4.00
CA ALA A 12 -17.20 -24.01 -4.53
C ALA A 12 -15.88 -23.50 -3.93
N GLN A 13 -14.78 -23.67 -4.67
CA GLN A 13 -13.53 -23.01 -4.32
C GLN A 13 -13.82 -21.51 -4.37
N PRO A 14 -13.57 -20.73 -3.29
CA PRO A 14 -13.64 -19.28 -3.40
C PRO A 14 -12.71 -18.88 -4.54
N ALA A 15 -13.22 -18.07 -5.48
CA ALA A 15 -12.42 -17.53 -6.55
C ALA A 15 -11.17 -16.90 -5.91
N PRO A 16 -9.94 -17.16 -6.45
CA PRO A 16 -8.77 -16.46 -5.95
C PRO A 16 -9.05 -14.97 -6.04
N ALA A 17 -8.99 -14.27 -4.91
CA ALA A 17 -9.08 -12.82 -4.91
C ALA A 17 -8.00 -12.32 -5.86
N LEU A 18 -8.41 -11.62 -6.93
CA LEU A 18 -7.46 -10.98 -7.83
C LEU A 18 -6.48 -10.17 -6.97
N PRO A 19 -5.16 -10.22 -7.22
CA PRO A 19 -4.23 -9.41 -6.47
C PRO A 19 -4.62 -7.95 -6.73
N THR A 20 -5.20 -7.30 -5.73
CA THR A 20 -5.47 -5.86 -5.80
C THR A 20 -4.11 -5.18 -5.92
N LEU A 21 -3.79 -4.70 -7.12
CA LEU A 21 -2.53 -4.01 -7.35
C LEU A 21 -2.64 -2.64 -6.69
N HIS A 22 -1.94 -2.46 -5.57
CA HIS A 22 -1.85 -1.17 -4.91
C HIS A 22 -0.64 -0.41 -5.43
N HIS A 23 -0.85 0.84 -5.84
CA HIS A 23 0.24 1.78 -6.04
C HIS A 23 0.38 2.61 -4.76
N TYR A 24 1.61 2.85 -4.34
CA TYR A 24 1.94 3.67 -3.18
C TYR A 24 2.58 4.95 -3.66
N ARG A 25 2.13 6.06 -3.10
CA ARG A 25 2.58 7.40 -3.47
C ARG A 25 3.27 8.03 -2.28
N ALA A 26 4.55 8.34 -2.41
CA ALA A 26 5.31 9.07 -1.40
C ALA A 26 5.28 10.57 -1.69
N GLU A 27 5.04 11.38 -0.67
CA GLU A 27 4.88 12.84 -0.77
C GLU A 27 5.55 13.55 0.42
N THR A 28 5.95 14.81 0.24
CA THR A 28 6.45 15.70 1.29
C THR A 28 5.91 17.11 1.09
N SER A 29 5.24 17.69 2.08
CA SER A 29 4.65 19.06 1.97
C SER A 29 3.84 19.30 0.69
N GLY A 30 3.16 18.26 0.17
CA GLY A 30 2.42 18.30 -1.09
C GLY A 30 3.25 18.13 -2.38
N ILE A 31 4.56 17.95 -2.28
CA ILE A 31 5.45 17.59 -3.39
C ILE A 31 5.51 16.07 -3.50
N ARG A 32 5.25 15.56 -4.71
CA ARG A 32 5.32 14.12 -4.98
C ARG A 32 6.77 13.68 -5.16
N LEU A 33 7.22 12.75 -4.32
CA LEU A 33 8.56 12.15 -4.41
C LEU A 33 8.57 11.02 -5.46
N GLY A 34 7.52 10.19 -5.50
CA GLY A 34 7.45 9.09 -6.46
C GLY A 34 6.21 8.21 -6.33
N HIS A 35 6.11 7.24 -7.25
CA HIS A 35 5.12 6.17 -7.23
C HIS A 35 5.82 4.81 -7.17
N TYR A 36 5.24 3.88 -6.42
CA TYR A 36 5.81 2.58 -6.12
C TYR A 36 4.74 1.51 -6.18
N THR A 37 5.12 0.27 -6.49
CA THR A 37 4.23 -0.90 -6.42
C THR A 37 4.28 -1.58 -5.05
N HIS A 38 5.20 -1.17 -4.18
CA HIS A 38 5.41 -1.74 -2.85
C HIS A 38 5.50 -0.64 -1.80
N ILE A 39 4.78 -0.81 -0.69
CA ILE A 39 4.76 0.17 0.41
C ILE A 39 6.16 0.38 1.00
N ALA A 40 6.92 -0.68 1.21
CA ALA A 40 8.26 -0.62 1.76
C ALA A 40 9.21 0.23 0.91
N ALA A 41 9.05 0.22 -0.42
CA ALA A 41 9.86 1.06 -1.31
C ALA A 41 9.47 2.54 -1.20
N ALA A 42 8.17 2.83 -1.06
CA ALA A 42 7.69 4.20 -0.84
C ALA A 42 8.16 4.76 0.51
N GLN A 43 8.05 3.95 1.57
CA GLN A 43 8.50 4.28 2.91
C GLN A 43 10.02 4.51 2.96
N ALA A 44 10.81 3.57 2.43
CA ALA A 44 12.27 3.69 2.41
C ALA A 44 12.77 4.93 1.68
N HIS A 45 12.14 5.31 0.55
CA HIS A 45 12.50 6.56 -0.12
C HIS A 45 12.17 7.78 0.73
N ALA A 46 10.99 7.83 1.34
CA ALA A 46 10.60 8.93 2.20
C ALA A 46 11.51 9.03 3.46
N GLU A 47 11.90 7.89 4.04
CA GLU A 47 12.86 7.81 5.14
C GLU A 47 14.25 8.30 4.73
N ASP A 48 14.78 7.88 3.57
CA ASP A 48 16.08 8.34 3.06
C ASP A 48 16.08 9.86 2.85
N PHE A 49 15.00 10.38 2.26
CA PHE A 49 14.84 11.81 2.05
C PHE A 49 14.71 12.57 3.39
N ALA A 50 13.95 12.03 4.34
CA ALA A 50 13.82 12.59 5.69
C ALA A 50 15.14 12.53 6.47
N ALA A 51 15.93 11.45 6.35
CA ALA A 51 17.24 11.32 6.94
C ALA A 51 18.19 12.39 6.40
N ALA A 52 18.19 12.60 5.08
CA ALA A 52 19.01 13.61 4.42
C ALA A 52 18.60 15.04 4.80
N ALA A 53 17.31 15.30 4.97
CA ALA A 53 16.78 16.64 5.26
C ALA A 53 16.77 17.01 6.75
N LEU A 54 16.40 16.08 7.62
CA LEU A 54 16.13 16.31 9.05
C LEU A 54 17.18 15.67 9.98
N GLY A 55 18.05 14.79 9.47
CA GLY A 55 19.07 14.11 10.27
C GLY A 55 18.52 13.09 11.27
N GLY A 56 17.26 12.67 11.11
CA GLY A 56 16.65 11.61 11.90
C GLY A 56 17.15 10.23 11.46
N HIS A 57 17.18 9.28 12.39
CA HIS A 57 17.55 7.88 12.13
C HIS A 57 16.55 6.88 12.72
N ASP A 58 15.60 7.38 13.52
CA ASP A 58 14.58 6.60 14.19
C ASP A 58 13.24 7.02 13.59
N PHE A 59 12.65 6.10 12.83
CA PHE A 59 11.52 6.32 11.93
C PHE A 59 10.35 5.45 12.35
N GLU A 60 9.16 6.04 12.41
CA GLU A 60 7.93 5.33 12.68
C GLU A 60 6.82 5.80 11.73
N TRP A 61 6.11 4.86 11.10
CA TRP A 61 4.98 5.16 10.25
C TRP A 61 3.67 5.02 11.01
N ILE A 62 2.84 6.06 10.96
CA ILE A 62 1.54 6.10 11.65
C ILE A 62 0.43 6.43 10.64
N PRO A 63 -0.65 5.61 10.56
CA PRO A 63 -0.87 4.34 11.27
C PRO A 63 0.14 3.25 10.88
N ALA A 64 0.34 2.19 11.67
CA ALA A 64 1.33 1.15 11.36
C ALA A 64 0.94 0.32 10.11
N GLU A 65 -0.36 0.11 9.90
CA GLU A 65 -0.92 -0.54 8.72
C GLU A 65 -1.60 0.52 7.85
N LEU A 66 -1.51 0.37 6.53
CA LEU A 66 -2.05 1.33 5.56
C LEU A 66 -3.16 0.67 4.74
N GLU A 67 -4.40 1.11 4.92
CA GLU A 67 -5.51 0.66 4.08
C GLU A 67 -5.60 1.46 2.77
N SER A 68 -6.38 0.94 1.82
CA SER A 68 -6.55 1.60 0.51
C SER A 68 -7.26 2.95 0.65
N GLY A 69 -6.66 3.99 0.06
CA GLY A 69 -7.18 5.35 0.16
C GLY A 69 -6.76 6.08 1.43
N GLU A 70 -6.10 5.41 2.37
CA GLU A 70 -5.51 6.06 3.54
C GLU A 70 -4.10 6.58 3.25
N HIS A 71 -3.62 7.44 4.16
CA HIS A 71 -2.27 7.94 4.17
C HIS A 71 -1.59 7.61 5.52
N GLN A 72 -0.33 7.24 5.41
CA GLN A 72 0.61 7.06 6.50
C GLN A 72 1.49 8.29 6.60
N THR A 73 1.76 8.75 7.81
CA THR A 73 2.67 9.86 8.09
C THR A 73 3.93 9.32 8.75
N LEU A 74 5.09 9.79 8.31
CA LEU A 74 6.34 9.47 8.94
C LEU A 74 6.52 10.33 10.19
N HIS A 75 6.82 9.70 11.30
CA HIS A 75 7.23 10.33 12.54
C HIS A 75 8.72 10.03 12.77
N ILE A 76 9.44 11.01 13.26
CA ILE A 76 10.87 10.87 13.60
C ILE A 76 11.12 11.19 15.07
N THR A 77 12.04 10.46 15.68
CA THR A 77 12.51 10.79 17.02
C THR A 77 13.76 11.67 16.94
N LEU A 78 13.66 12.92 17.38
CA LEU A 78 14.77 13.85 17.49
C LEU A 78 14.94 14.26 18.95
N HIS A 79 16.16 14.16 19.48
CA HIS A 79 16.48 14.51 20.88
C HIS A 79 15.59 13.79 21.92
N GLY A 80 15.12 12.58 21.62
CA GLY A 80 14.27 11.79 22.52
C GLY A 80 12.78 12.18 22.52
N ALA A 81 12.37 13.06 21.60
CA ALA A 81 10.97 13.41 21.38
C ALA A 81 10.53 13.01 19.97
N GLN A 82 9.31 12.49 19.85
CA GLN A 82 8.73 12.09 18.57
C GLN A 82 8.01 13.27 17.93
N HIS A 83 8.28 13.49 16.65
CA HIS A 83 7.72 14.56 15.85
C HIS A 83 7.08 14.00 14.57
N ALA A 84 5.84 14.40 14.30
CA ALA A 84 5.23 14.16 13.00
C ALA A 84 5.98 14.98 11.95
N THR A 85 6.29 14.35 10.83
CA THR A 85 6.89 15.02 9.68
C THR A 85 5.84 15.31 8.60
N GLU A 86 6.25 16.02 7.56
CA GLU A 86 5.41 16.28 6.40
C GLU A 86 5.52 15.17 5.33
N TYR A 87 6.30 14.11 5.60
CA TYR A 87 6.44 12.97 4.71
C TYR A 87 5.28 12.00 4.89
N THR A 88 4.61 11.69 3.78
CA THR A 88 3.46 10.79 3.78
C THR A 88 3.54 9.74 2.68
N VAL A 89 2.93 8.59 2.93
CA VAL A 89 2.73 7.51 1.96
C VAL A 89 1.24 7.23 1.84
N THR A 90 0.68 7.36 0.64
CA THR A 90 -0.74 7.09 0.38
C THR A 90 -0.89 5.83 -0.45
N ALA A 91 -1.79 4.93 -0.05
CA ALA A 91 -2.16 3.77 -0.86
C ALA A 91 -3.23 4.18 -1.89
N VAL A 92 -2.84 4.19 -3.16
CA VAL A 92 -3.70 4.51 -4.29
C VAL A 92 -4.20 3.19 -4.91
N PRO A 93 -5.51 2.90 -4.87
CA PRO A 93 -6.05 1.73 -5.54
C PRO A 93 -5.91 1.90 -7.05
N VAL A 94 -5.31 0.92 -7.73
CA VAL A 94 -5.34 0.86 -9.19
C VAL A 94 -6.69 0.27 -9.57
N MET A 95 -7.58 1.12 -10.11
CA MET A 95 -8.78 0.61 -10.78
C MET A 95 -8.35 0.05 -12.13
N ASP A 96 -8.16 -1.28 -12.18
CA ASP A 96 -8.07 -2.01 -13.44
C ASP A 96 -9.46 -1.97 -14.09
N HIS A 97 -9.69 -0.95 -14.91
CA HIS A 97 -10.77 -1.00 -15.90
C HIS A 97 -10.28 -0.35 -17.18
N TYR A 98 -9.34 -1.03 -17.83
CA TYR A 98 -9.14 -0.81 -19.26
C TYR A 98 -10.16 -1.68 -19.99
N ASP A 99 -11.17 -1.04 -20.59
CA ASP A 99 -12.12 -1.70 -21.49
C ASP A 99 -11.67 -1.45 -22.94
N PRO A 100 -10.91 -2.37 -23.57
CA PRO A 100 -10.50 -2.23 -24.97
C PRO A 100 -11.67 -2.34 -25.95
N SER A 101 -12.87 -2.71 -25.47
CA SER A 101 -14.08 -2.86 -26.28
C SER A 101 -14.88 -1.57 -26.40
N ALA A 102 -14.60 -0.55 -25.58
CA ALA A 102 -15.19 0.79 -25.67
C ALA A 102 -14.70 1.59 -26.89
N GLU A 103 -13.63 1.12 -27.55
CA GLU A 103 -13.08 1.71 -28.77
C GLU A 103 -13.57 1.01 -30.07
N LEU A 104 -14.58 0.12 -29.98
CA LEU A 104 -15.08 -0.68 -31.13
C LEU A 104 -16.54 -0.39 -31.49
#